data_AF-A0A8T4MF99-F1
#
_entry.id   AF-A0A8T4MF99-F1
#
_cell.length_a   1.000
_cell.length_b   1.000
_cell.length_c   1.000
_cell.angle_alpha   90.00
_cell.angle_beta   90.00
_cell.angle_gamma   90.00
#
_symmetry.space_group_name_H-M   'P 1'
#
loop_
_entity.id
_entity.type
_entity.pdbx_description
1 polymer ?
#
loop_
_entity_poly.entity_id
_entity_poly.type
_entity_poly.pdbx_seq_one_letter_code
_entity_poly.pdbx_strand_id
1 'polypeptide(L)'
;MDLKNYLCGRGVDVSRNKVLGSFDHHFIELNNFYTLKDFYDYESQDFIYSKNLINETKFFRILVKEWMNFCKVGGHIIIEMRPNQILGLDALVKECQLLIGEKGKIIESSCDPSTKNGLVVLKKIKSILEKGDSIDKWSFGILSGGFSDNQIDKSVNSMLEQKIPHFEVIICGPYNGQFKKNKNKNVKLIDFDSTLPWITKKKNIICENAKYENLVVIHDHVSFEPNWYDGMKKYGNYFEVLTNVMHDPLGRRALDWITYGIPLRPFSKYPFTGAGGSLDYADWDRNVNIAALCIIKKSVWKRCPWDERLLLWQAEDMKISGDFYESGIVPRFNPHSNSMTIKKEWGDYILNYKFNKYKLGRATSPSLKILLTFYMKNFIYNRFGVYLKRPDAHNEMQRTFLVPMISKRTKTNKGN
;
A
#
# COMPACT_ATOMS: atom_id res chain seq x y z
N MET A 1 -39.78 4.05 3.35
CA MET A 1 -38.51 3.66 2.71
C MET A 1 -38.64 2.20 2.35
N ASP A 2 -38.77 1.86 1.07
CA ASP A 2 -39.15 0.49 0.65
C ASP A 2 -37.92 -0.30 0.19
N LEU A 3 -37.30 -1.00 1.14
CA LEU A 3 -36.14 -1.88 0.89
C LEU A 3 -36.44 -2.97 -0.15
N LYS A 4 -37.72 -3.34 -0.35
CA LYS A 4 -38.11 -4.39 -1.29
C LYS A 4 -37.67 -4.10 -2.72
N ASN A 5 -37.53 -2.82 -3.08
CA ASN A 5 -37.06 -2.41 -4.41
C ASN A 5 -35.62 -2.83 -4.73
N TYR A 6 -34.81 -3.11 -3.70
CA TYR A 6 -33.39 -3.44 -3.85
C TYR A 6 -33.07 -4.91 -3.52
N LEU A 7 -34.00 -5.62 -2.89
CA LEU A 7 -33.84 -7.00 -2.40
C LEU A 7 -34.42 -8.02 -3.40
N CYS A 8 -33.84 -8.08 -4.60
CA CYS A 8 -34.26 -9.00 -5.65
C CYS A 8 -33.08 -9.83 -6.17
N GLY A 9 -33.29 -11.12 -6.41
CA GLY A 9 -32.27 -12.05 -6.90
C GLY A 9 -31.47 -12.71 -5.77
N ARG A 10 -30.23 -13.11 -6.07
CA ARG A 10 -29.30 -13.72 -5.12
C ARG A 10 -28.63 -12.62 -4.32
N GLY A 11 -28.80 -12.60 -3.01
CA GLY A 11 -28.11 -11.64 -2.17
C GLY A 11 -27.90 -12.15 -0.76
N VAL A 12 -27.02 -11.43 -0.07
CA VAL A 12 -26.54 -11.81 1.25
C VAL A 12 -26.76 -10.68 2.26
N ASP A 13 -27.21 -11.08 3.44
CA ASP A 13 -27.20 -10.27 4.64
C ASP A 13 -25.87 -10.46 5.39
N VAL A 14 -25.07 -9.39 5.50
CA VAL A 14 -23.79 -9.41 6.22
C VAL A 14 -23.88 -8.72 7.58
N SER A 15 -25.09 -8.41 8.04
CA SER A 15 -25.35 -7.78 9.34
C SER A 15 -24.88 -8.66 10.49
N ARG A 16 -24.67 -8.08 11.67
CA ARG A 16 -24.27 -8.85 12.87
C ARG A 16 -25.24 -9.98 13.21
N ASN A 17 -26.53 -9.68 13.15
CA ASN A 17 -27.61 -10.65 13.34
C ASN A 17 -28.41 -10.73 12.04
N LYS A 18 -29.00 -11.90 11.76
CA LYS A 18 -29.85 -12.08 10.59
C LYS A 18 -31.05 -11.13 10.65
N VAL A 19 -31.21 -10.31 9.62
CA VAL A 19 -32.31 -9.35 9.43
C VAL A 19 -33.21 -9.81 8.28
N LEU A 20 -32.60 -10.27 7.19
CA LEU A 20 -33.32 -10.69 5.99
C LEU A 20 -33.69 -12.17 6.07
N GLY A 21 -34.94 -12.46 6.45
CA GLY A 21 -35.38 -13.83 6.80
C GLY A 21 -35.12 -14.89 5.72
N SER A 22 -35.54 -14.63 4.48
CA SER A 22 -35.46 -15.60 3.36
C SER A 22 -34.12 -15.64 2.65
N PHE A 23 -33.15 -14.81 3.03
CA PHE A 23 -31.86 -14.68 2.34
C PHE A 23 -30.71 -15.29 3.16
N ASP A 24 -29.59 -15.54 2.50
CA ASP A 24 -28.38 -16.03 3.14
C ASP A 24 -27.84 -14.99 4.14
N HIS A 25 -27.25 -15.47 5.24
CA HIS A 25 -26.72 -14.60 6.29
C HIS A 25 -25.32 -15.05 6.68
N HIS A 26 -24.35 -14.15 6.51
CA HIS A 26 -22.95 -14.40 6.82
C HIS A 26 -22.32 -13.20 7.52
N PHE A 27 -22.28 -13.27 8.84
CA PHE A 27 -21.48 -12.32 9.64
C PHE A 27 -20.02 -12.80 9.71
N ILE A 28 -19.10 -11.88 9.42
CA ILE A 28 -17.65 -12.10 9.48
C ILE A 28 -17.05 -11.09 10.45
N GLU A 29 -16.05 -11.50 11.22
CA GLU A 29 -15.36 -10.60 12.13
C GLU A 29 -14.74 -9.41 11.38
N LEU A 30 -14.93 -8.21 11.95
CA LEU A 30 -14.51 -6.96 11.32
C LEU A 30 -13.04 -6.69 11.62
N ASN A 31 -12.19 -6.93 10.63
CA ASN A 31 -10.77 -6.66 10.67
C ASN A 31 -10.22 -6.43 9.25
N ASN A 32 -8.92 -6.21 9.12
CA ASN A 32 -8.22 -6.00 7.86
C ASN A 32 -8.26 -7.20 6.91
N PHE A 33 -8.72 -8.37 7.35
CA PHE A 33 -8.90 -9.57 6.54
C PHE A 33 -10.35 -9.85 6.18
N TYR A 34 -11.29 -8.96 6.52
CA TYR A 34 -12.70 -9.10 6.12
C TYR A 34 -12.79 -9.31 4.60
N THR A 35 -13.46 -10.38 4.19
CA THR A 35 -13.74 -10.73 2.80
C THR A 35 -14.87 -11.76 2.72
N LEU A 36 -15.62 -11.77 1.62
CA LEU A 36 -16.70 -12.74 1.39
C LEU A 36 -16.29 -13.93 0.51
N LYS A 37 -14.99 -14.01 0.14
CA LYS A 37 -14.48 -14.98 -0.85
C LYS A 37 -14.68 -16.45 -0.47
N ASP A 38 -14.78 -16.73 0.83
CA ASP A 38 -14.97 -18.10 1.33
C ASP A 38 -16.42 -18.59 1.15
N PHE A 39 -17.34 -17.69 0.78
CA PHE A 39 -18.77 -17.97 0.64
C PHE A 39 -19.28 -17.74 -0.78
N TYR A 40 -18.70 -16.78 -1.51
CA TYR A 40 -19.23 -16.34 -2.79
C TYR A 40 -18.13 -16.06 -3.81
N ASP A 41 -18.45 -16.29 -5.08
CA ASP A 41 -17.63 -15.82 -6.19
C ASP A 41 -17.68 -14.29 -6.30
N TYR A 42 -16.60 -13.70 -6.81
CA TYR A 42 -16.57 -12.27 -7.09
C TYR A 42 -17.64 -11.87 -8.12
N GLU A 43 -18.17 -10.65 -7.96
CA GLU A 43 -19.20 -10.06 -8.83
C GLU A 43 -20.45 -10.96 -9.05
N SER A 44 -20.83 -11.78 -8.06
CA SER A 44 -21.92 -12.76 -8.18
C SER A 44 -23.25 -12.32 -7.57
N GLN A 45 -23.22 -11.39 -6.60
CA GLN A 45 -24.37 -11.04 -5.77
C GLN A 45 -25.19 -9.92 -6.39
N ASP A 46 -26.51 -10.14 -6.56
CA ASP A 46 -27.48 -9.11 -6.96
C ASP A 46 -27.59 -8.00 -5.93
N PHE A 47 -27.51 -8.35 -4.65
CA PHE A 47 -27.43 -7.37 -3.59
C PHE A 47 -26.61 -7.84 -2.39
N ILE A 48 -26.07 -6.88 -1.65
CA ILE A 48 -25.43 -7.08 -0.35
C ILE A 48 -26.08 -6.12 0.63
N TYR A 49 -26.61 -6.65 1.74
CA TYR A 49 -27.29 -5.86 2.75
C TYR A 49 -26.52 -5.87 4.07
N SER A 50 -26.39 -4.69 4.69
CA SER A 50 -25.70 -4.52 5.96
C SER A 50 -26.45 -3.56 6.86
N LYS A 51 -26.78 -4.00 8.07
CA LYS A 51 -27.39 -3.19 9.13
C LYS A 51 -26.39 -2.90 10.24
N ASN A 52 -26.12 -1.62 10.47
CA ASN A 52 -25.29 -1.06 11.53
C ASN A 52 -23.82 -1.52 11.58
N LEU A 53 -23.36 -2.32 10.62
CA LEU A 53 -21.99 -2.84 10.66
C LEU A 53 -20.95 -1.74 10.45
N ILE A 54 -21.26 -0.80 9.55
CA ILE A 54 -20.33 0.21 9.06
C ILE A 54 -19.96 1.25 10.12
N ASN A 55 -20.85 1.52 11.07
CA ASN A 55 -20.68 2.51 12.13
C ASN A 55 -20.19 1.89 13.44
N GLU A 56 -19.99 0.57 13.49
CA GLU A 56 -19.41 -0.15 14.64
C GLU A 56 -17.90 -0.33 14.54
N THR A 57 -17.26 0.16 13.47
CA THR A 57 -15.85 -0.10 13.22
C THR A 57 -15.15 1.00 12.42
N LYS A 58 -13.82 1.11 12.60
CA LYS A 58 -12.97 1.91 11.71
C LYS A 58 -12.75 1.27 10.33
N PHE A 59 -13.07 -0.02 10.18
CA PHE A 59 -12.86 -0.77 8.92
C PHE A 59 -13.94 -0.49 7.86
N PHE A 60 -14.77 0.55 8.01
CA PHE A 60 -15.87 0.82 7.10
C PHE A 60 -15.46 0.93 5.63
N ARG A 61 -14.28 1.51 5.34
CA ARG A 61 -13.75 1.61 3.97
C ARG A 61 -13.47 0.24 3.37
N ILE A 62 -12.96 -0.70 4.20
CA ILE A 62 -12.72 -2.10 3.82
C ILE A 62 -14.04 -2.76 3.47
N LEU A 63 -15.06 -2.61 4.32
CA LEU A 63 -16.38 -3.22 4.11
C LEU A 63 -16.99 -2.78 2.78
N VAL A 64 -17.02 -1.47 2.50
CA VAL A 64 -17.57 -0.94 1.25
C VAL A 64 -16.82 -1.47 0.03
N LYS A 65 -15.47 -1.52 0.07
CA LYS A 65 -14.66 -2.06 -1.04
C LYS A 65 -14.89 -3.56 -1.24
N GLU A 66 -14.95 -4.34 -0.18
CA GLU A 66 -15.23 -5.78 -0.27
C GLU A 66 -16.63 -6.02 -0.83
N TRP A 67 -17.66 -5.31 -0.36
CA TRP A 67 -18.99 -5.43 -0.93
C TRP A 67 -19.03 -5.06 -2.40
N MET A 68 -18.26 -4.05 -2.83
CA MET A 68 -18.08 -3.73 -4.24
C MET A 68 -17.42 -4.88 -5.03
N ASN A 69 -16.52 -5.68 -4.44
CA ASN A 69 -15.90 -6.81 -5.11
C ASN A 69 -16.88 -7.97 -5.37
N PHE A 70 -17.84 -8.20 -4.48
CA PHE A 70 -18.79 -9.32 -4.58
C PHE A 70 -20.13 -8.94 -5.20
N CYS A 71 -20.52 -7.67 -5.14
CA CYS A 71 -21.70 -7.16 -5.83
C CYS A 71 -21.48 -7.25 -7.35
N LYS A 72 -22.46 -7.76 -8.09
CA LYS A 72 -22.42 -7.84 -9.54
C LYS A 72 -22.63 -6.47 -10.18
N VAL A 73 -22.20 -6.30 -11.42
CA VAL A 73 -22.52 -5.07 -12.18
C VAL A 73 -24.05 -4.94 -12.32
N GLY A 74 -24.57 -3.78 -11.94
CA GLY A 74 -26.01 -3.50 -11.87
C GLY A 74 -26.67 -3.86 -10.54
N GLY A 75 -25.98 -4.59 -9.65
CA GLY A 75 -26.45 -4.93 -8.31
C GLY A 75 -26.35 -3.79 -7.31
N HIS A 76 -26.87 -4.03 -6.10
CA HIS A 76 -27.03 -3.03 -5.06
C HIS A 76 -26.28 -3.37 -3.77
N ILE A 77 -25.67 -2.38 -3.13
CA ILE A 77 -25.16 -2.48 -1.76
C ILE A 77 -26.04 -1.59 -0.90
N ILE A 78 -26.75 -2.21 0.04
CA ILE A 78 -27.74 -1.55 0.89
C ILE A 78 -27.15 -1.44 2.30
N ILE A 79 -26.97 -0.22 2.77
CA ILE A 79 -26.36 0.08 4.06
C ILE A 79 -27.38 0.81 4.92
N GLU A 80 -27.93 0.12 5.90
CA GLU A 80 -28.65 0.76 7.00
C GLU A 80 -27.67 1.07 8.13
N MET A 81 -27.73 2.27 8.68
CA MET A 81 -26.84 2.67 9.76
C MET A 81 -27.52 3.62 10.74
N ARG A 82 -27.11 3.54 12.00
CA ARG A 82 -27.47 4.54 13.01
C ARG A 82 -26.30 5.53 13.19
N PRO A 83 -26.43 6.80 12.78
CA PRO A 83 -25.39 7.81 12.95
C PRO A 83 -24.86 7.83 14.38
N ASN A 84 -23.54 7.89 14.54
CA ASN A 84 -22.88 7.95 15.84
C ASN A 84 -21.61 8.82 15.78
N GLN A 85 -20.85 8.88 16.87
CA GLN A 85 -19.62 9.67 16.95
C GLN A 85 -18.48 9.15 16.05
N ILE A 86 -18.52 7.88 15.64
CA ILE A 86 -17.52 7.28 14.74
C ILE A 86 -17.82 7.70 13.30
N LEU A 87 -19.08 7.58 12.88
CA LEU A 87 -19.49 7.84 11.51
C LEU A 87 -20.95 8.34 11.46
N GLY A 88 -21.14 9.55 10.93
CA GLY A 88 -22.45 10.10 10.60
C GLY A 88 -22.88 9.76 9.18
N LEU A 89 -24.16 9.97 8.85
CA LEU A 89 -24.71 9.68 7.51
C LEU A 89 -24.02 10.51 6.41
N ASP A 90 -23.92 11.83 6.59
CA ASP A 90 -23.29 12.70 5.57
C ASP A 90 -21.82 12.35 5.35
N ALA A 91 -21.11 11.96 6.42
CA ALA A 91 -19.73 11.50 6.32
C ALA A 91 -19.67 10.18 5.55
N LEU A 92 -20.55 9.22 5.85
CA LEU A 92 -20.65 7.96 5.12
C LEU A 92 -20.96 8.18 3.63
N VAL A 93 -21.89 9.06 3.28
CA VAL A 93 -22.24 9.36 1.88
C VAL A 93 -21.02 9.88 1.11
N LYS A 94 -20.27 10.83 1.69
CA LYS A 94 -19.02 11.36 1.10
C LYS A 94 -17.98 10.26 0.93
N GLU A 95 -17.80 9.43 1.95
CA GLU A 95 -16.88 8.29 1.94
C GLU A 95 -17.28 7.26 0.87
N CYS A 96 -18.56 6.88 0.78
CA CYS A 96 -19.06 5.99 -0.25
C CYS A 96 -18.82 6.56 -1.65
N GLN A 97 -19.12 7.84 -1.88
CA GLN A 97 -18.89 8.50 -3.16
C GLN A 97 -17.41 8.45 -3.58
N LEU A 98 -16.51 8.65 -2.62
CA LEU A 98 -15.07 8.57 -2.83
C LEU A 98 -14.62 7.11 -3.13
N LEU A 99 -15.07 6.15 -2.34
CA LEU A 99 -14.63 4.74 -2.42
C LEU A 99 -15.12 4.04 -3.69
N ILE A 100 -16.36 4.31 -4.12
CA ILE A 100 -16.93 3.68 -5.32
C ILE A 100 -16.39 4.33 -6.61
N GLY A 101 -15.97 5.60 -6.55
CA GLY A 101 -15.46 6.35 -7.68
C GLY A 101 -16.34 6.21 -8.92
N GLU A 102 -15.72 5.95 -10.08
CA GLU A 102 -16.43 5.70 -11.35
C GLU A 102 -16.99 4.27 -11.49
N LYS A 103 -16.79 3.40 -10.50
CA LYS A 103 -17.22 1.99 -10.54
C LYS A 103 -18.62 1.81 -9.93
N GLY A 104 -19.14 2.79 -9.20
CA GLY A 104 -20.48 2.79 -8.63
C GLY A 104 -21.15 4.17 -8.66
N LYS A 105 -22.40 4.22 -8.19
CA LYS A 105 -23.12 5.47 -7.90
C LYS A 105 -24.00 5.30 -6.68
N ILE A 106 -24.22 6.38 -5.94
CA ILE A 106 -25.24 6.43 -4.88
C ILE A 106 -26.59 6.67 -5.54
N ILE A 107 -27.58 5.81 -5.29
CA ILE A 107 -28.93 5.94 -5.86
C ILE A 107 -29.97 6.34 -4.81
N GLU A 108 -29.69 6.11 -3.54
CA GLU A 108 -30.50 6.60 -2.42
C GLU A 108 -29.61 6.96 -1.25
N SER A 109 -29.91 8.08 -0.61
CA SER A 109 -29.37 8.48 0.69
C SER A 109 -30.46 9.21 1.46
N SER A 110 -30.88 8.66 2.58
CA SER A 110 -32.06 9.14 3.29
C SER A 110 -31.92 8.86 4.80
N CYS A 111 -32.60 9.66 5.61
CA CYS A 111 -32.61 9.54 7.07
C CYS A 111 -34.05 9.51 7.56
N ASP A 112 -34.40 8.50 8.35
CA ASP A 112 -35.70 8.42 8.99
C ASP A 112 -35.80 9.49 10.09
N PRO A 113 -36.74 10.45 9.99
CA PRO A 113 -36.87 11.53 10.95
C PRO A 113 -37.15 11.06 12.38
N SER A 114 -37.83 9.91 12.54
CA SER A 114 -38.29 9.36 13.80
C SER A 114 -37.20 8.55 14.51
N THR A 115 -36.56 7.63 13.79
CA THR A 115 -35.54 6.73 14.37
C THR A 115 -34.12 7.31 14.26
N LYS A 116 -33.93 8.33 13.41
CA LYS A 116 -32.62 8.86 12.99
C LYS A 116 -31.74 7.82 12.28
N ASN A 117 -32.30 6.69 11.84
CA ASN A 117 -31.56 5.72 11.05
C ASN A 117 -31.35 6.25 9.62
N GLY A 118 -30.13 6.12 9.13
CA GLY A 118 -29.75 6.41 7.75
C GLY A 118 -29.81 5.17 6.87
N LEU A 119 -30.16 5.39 5.60
CA LEU A 119 -30.05 4.43 4.52
C LEU A 119 -29.14 5.02 3.44
N VAL A 120 -28.19 4.21 2.96
CA VAL A 120 -27.41 4.50 1.75
C VAL A 120 -27.51 3.29 0.83
N VAL A 121 -27.90 3.52 -0.43
CA VAL A 121 -27.93 2.48 -1.46
C VAL A 121 -26.95 2.83 -2.57
N LEU A 122 -25.98 1.95 -2.76
CA LEU A 122 -24.98 2.03 -3.84
C LEU A 122 -25.40 1.09 -4.97
N LYS A 123 -25.24 1.53 -6.22
CA LYS A 123 -25.37 0.67 -7.40
C LYS A 123 -24.02 0.52 -8.07
N LYS A 124 -23.58 -0.72 -8.29
CA LYS A 124 -22.36 -0.99 -9.06
C LYS A 124 -22.63 -0.80 -10.56
N ILE A 125 -21.75 -0.08 -11.24
CA ILE A 125 -21.92 0.27 -12.67
C ILE A 125 -20.83 -0.29 -13.57
N LYS A 126 -19.65 -0.62 -13.04
CA LYS A 126 -18.54 -1.21 -13.79
C LYS A 126 -17.89 -2.34 -12.99
N SER A 127 -17.24 -3.27 -13.68
CA SER A 127 -16.43 -4.30 -13.05
C SER A 127 -15.22 -3.69 -12.34
N ILE A 128 -14.81 -4.33 -11.24
CA ILE A 128 -13.62 -3.89 -10.47
C ILE A 128 -12.34 -4.13 -11.28
N LEU A 129 -12.23 -5.30 -11.91
CA LEU A 129 -11.06 -5.65 -12.69
C LEU A 129 -11.08 -4.99 -14.07
N GLU A 130 -9.90 -4.60 -14.53
CA GLU A 130 -9.73 -4.11 -15.90
C GLU A 130 -9.77 -5.26 -16.90
N LYS A 131 -10.14 -4.95 -18.15
CA LYS A 131 -10.25 -5.98 -19.20
C LYS A 131 -8.90 -6.70 -19.40
N GLY A 132 -8.90 -8.01 -19.18
CA GLY A 132 -7.71 -8.85 -19.37
C GLY A 132 -6.79 -8.93 -18.16
N ASP A 133 -7.13 -8.28 -17.05
CA ASP A 133 -6.51 -8.49 -15.74
C ASP A 133 -6.74 -9.94 -15.27
N SER A 134 -5.68 -10.57 -14.77
CA SER A 134 -5.71 -11.94 -14.25
C SER A 134 -4.60 -12.11 -13.22
N ILE A 135 -4.84 -12.98 -12.24
CA ILE A 135 -3.85 -13.37 -11.24
C ILE A 135 -2.59 -14.00 -11.85
N ASP A 136 -2.63 -14.43 -13.12
CA ASP A 136 -1.50 -15.08 -13.80
C ASP A 136 -0.57 -14.11 -14.54
N LYS A 137 -0.85 -12.79 -14.48
CA LYS A 137 -0.20 -11.75 -15.26
C LYS A 137 0.45 -10.70 -14.36
N TRP A 138 1.77 -10.62 -14.34
CA TRP A 138 2.53 -9.79 -13.39
C TRP A 138 3.69 -9.02 -14.02
N SER A 139 3.81 -7.74 -13.70
CA SER A 139 5.03 -6.98 -13.92
C SER A 139 5.76 -6.82 -12.57
N PHE A 140 7.06 -7.07 -12.54
CA PHE A 140 7.90 -6.80 -11.38
C PHE A 140 8.82 -5.64 -11.69
N GLY A 141 8.93 -4.68 -10.78
CA GLY A 141 9.72 -3.48 -10.91
C GLY A 141 10.77 -3.40 -9.82
N ILE A 142 12.04 -3.26 -10.21
CA ILE A 142 13.16 -3.12 -9.28
C ILE A 142 13.83 -1.77 -9.50
N LEU A 143 13.95 -1.01 -8.42
CA LEU A 143 14.66 0.27 -8.39
C LEU A 143 16.15 -0.01 -8.21
N SER A 144 17.00 0.32 -9.18
CA SER A 144 18.45 0.12 -9.08
C SER A 144 19.21 1.41 -8.81
N GLY A 145 20.14 1.36 -7.86
CA GLY A 145 21.11 2.43 -7.58
C GLY A 145 22.47 2.23 -8.24
N GLY A 146 22.75 1.07 -8.84
CA GLY A 146 24.05 0.74 -9.45
C GLY A 146 25.09 0.09 -8.53
N PHE A 147 24.75 -0.15 -7.26
CA PHE A 147 25.68 -0.69 -6.26
C PHE A 147 25.32 -2.10 -5.77
N SER A 148 24.21 -2.66 -6.27
CA SER A 148 23.52 -3.82 -5.69
C SER A 148 23.24 -4.92 -6.72
N ASP A 149 24.01 -4.98 -7.82
CA ASP A 149 23.81 -5.91 -8.93
C ASP A 149 23.61 -7.38 -8.48
N ASN A 150 24.47 -7.89 -7.60
CA ASN A 150 24.35 -9.27 -7.08
C ASN A 150 23.05 -9.49 -6.30
N GLN A 151 22.55 -8.46 -5.61
CA GLN A 151 21.30 -8.56 -4.87
C GLN A 151 20.10 -8.49 -5.82
N ILE A 152 20.14 -7.58 -6.80
CA ILE A 152 19.15 -7.53 -7.87
C ILE A 152 19.08 -8.87 -8.58
N ASP A 153 20.22 -9.51 -8.86
CA ASP A 153 20.28 -10.84 -9.46
C ASP A 153 19.54 -11.88 -8.61
N LYS A 154 19.74 -11.90 -7.30
CA LYS A 154 18.99 -12.76 -6.36
C LYS A 154 17.50 -12.46 -6.37
N SER A 155 17.13 -11.17 -6.35
CA SER A 155 15.72 -10.74 -6.40
C SER A 155 15.04 -11.21 -7.69
N VAL A 156 15.68 -11.02 -8.84
CA VAL A 156 15.16 -11.50 -10.14
C VAL A 156 15.05 -13.02 -10.15
N ASN A 157 16.07 -13.76 -9.69
CA ASN A 157 15.98 -15.22 -9.58
C ASN A 157 14.79 -15.66 -8.72
N SER A 158 14.54 -15.01 -7.58
CA SER A 158 13.39 -15.34 -6.72
C SER A 158 12.04 -15.11 -7.40
N MET A 159 11.95 -14.18 -8.37
CA MET A 159 10.77 -13.97 -9.21
C MET A 159 10.63 -15.07 -10.28
N LEU A 160 11.73 -15.47 -10.92
CA LEU A 160 11.73 -16.56 -11.91
C LEU A 160 11.28 -17.88 -11.28
N GLU A 161 11.71 -18.14 -10.04
CA GLU A 161 11.38 -19.34 -9.27
C GLU A 161 9.89 -19.46 -8.93
N GLN A 162 9.14 -18.35 -8.92
CA GLN A 162 7.69 -18.37 -8.71
C GLN A 162 6.91 -19.07 -9.85
N LYS A 163 7.53 -19.23 -11.04
CA LYS A 163 6.93 -19.88 -12.22
C LYS A 163 5.57 -19.29 -12.61
N ILE A 164 5.44 -17.96 -12.50
CA ILE A 164 4.22 -17.24 -12.92
C ILE A 164 4.05 -17.41 -14.45
N PRO A 165 2.84 -17.72 -14.96
CA PRO A 165 2.65 -18.00 -16.38
C PRO A 165 3.03 -16.86 -17.31
N HIS A 166 2.65 -15.63 -16.94
CA HIS A 166 2.90 -14.44 -17.73
C HIS A 166 3.51 -13.36 -16.84
N PHE A 167 4.82 -13.18 -16.93
CA PHE A 167 5.46 -12.11 -16.19
C PHE A 167 6.60 -11.44 -16.97
N GLU A 168 6.98 -10.28 -16.46
CA GLU A 168 8.19 -9.57 -16.86
C GLU A 168 8.83 -8.93 -15.63
N VAL A 169 10.10 -8.58 -15.74
CA VAL A 169 10.85 -7.83 -14.75
C VAL A 169 11.40 -6.57 -15.41
N ILE A 170 11.22 -5.42 -14.76
CA ILE A 170 11.68 -4.11 -15.20
C ILE A 170 12.69 -3.63 -14.16
N ILE A 171 13.95 -3.48 -14.56
CA ILE A 171 14.98 -2.86 -13.72
C ILE A 171 15.17 -1.43 -14.20
N CYS A 172 14.97 -0.45 -13.31
CA CYS A 172 15.11 0.97 -13.63
C CYS A 172 16.29 1.60 -12.88
N GLY A 173 17.28 2.08 -13.62
CA GLY A 173 18.54 2.64 -13.11
C GLY A 173 19.77 1.81 -13.49
N PRO A 174 20.97 2.24 -13.06
CA PRO A 174 22.22 1.59 -13.44
C PRO A 174 22.24 0.13 -12.96
N TYR A 175 22.57 -0.80 -13.84
CA TYR A 175 22.65 -2.23 -13.50
C TYR A 175 23.61 -2.93 -14.47
N ASN A 176 24.54 -3.72 -13.95
CA ASN A 176 25.53 -4.48 -14.72
C ASN A 176 25.62 -5.96 -14.30
N GLY A 177 24.56 -6.47 -13.66
CA GLY A 177 24.45 -7.87 -13.24
C GLY A 177 24.22 -8.87 -14.38
N GLN A 178 23.97 -10.12 -14.01
CA GLN A 178 23.96 -11.24 -14.95
C GLN A 178 22.85 -11.15 -16.02
N PHE A 179 21.69 -10.56 -15.69
CA PHE A 179 20.56 -10.51 -16.62
C PHE A 179 20.78 -9.55 -17.78
N LYS A 180 21.61 -8.51 -17.59
CA LYS A 180 22.07 -7.64 -18.67
C LYS A 180 23.02 -8.40 -19.61
N LYS A 181 23.97 -9.14 -19.04
CA LYS A 181 24.97 -9.92 -19.79
C LYS A 181 24.32 -11.02 -20.63
N ASN A 182 23.36 -11.72 -20.05
CA ASN A 182 22.68 -12.86 -20.67
C ASN A 182 21.49 -12.48 -21.56
N LYS A 183 21.13 -11.20 -21.66
CA LYS A 183 19.99 -10.68 -22.44
C LYS A 183 18.69 -11.47 -22.20
N ASN A 184 18.32 -11.64 -20.93
CA ASN A 184 17.12 -12.42 -20.59
C ASN A 184 15.85 -11.76 -21.15
N LYS A 185 15.06 -12.50 -21.93
CA LYS A 185 13.86 -12.01 -22.61
C LYS A 185 12.74 -11.50 -21.68
N ASN A 186 12.71 -11.97 -20.44
CA ASN A 186 11.71 -11.55 -19.44
C ASN A 186 12.20 -10.33 -18.65
N VAL A 187 13.43 -9.85 -18.87
CA VAL A 187 14.02 -8.73 -18.13
C VAL A 187 14.21 -7.53 -19.07
N LYS A 188 13.46 -6.47 -18.80
CA LYS A 188 13.60 -5.16 -19.44
C LYS A 188 14.47 -4.27 -18.57
N LEU A 189 15.51 -3.70 -19.17
CA LEU A 189 16.35 -2.68 -18.54
C LEU A 189 15.93 -1.31 -19.03
N ILE A 190 15.74 -0.38 -18.10
CA ILE A 190 15.48 1.02 -18.41
C ILE A 190 16.58 1.84 -17.76
N ASP A 191 17.45 2.39 -18.60
CA ASP A 191 18.50 3.27 -18.15
C ASP A 191 17.88 4.52 -17.52
N PHE A 192 18.34 4.84 -16.33
CA PHE A 192 17.99 6.05 -15.62
C PHE A 192 19.23 6.53 -14.90
N ASP A 193 19.94 7.44 -15.57
CA ASP A 193 21.07 8.15 -14.97
C ASP A 193 20.58 9.49 -14.42
N SER A 194 20.96 9.78 -13.20
CA SER A 194 20.60 11.01 -12.51
C SER A 194 21.59 11.26 -11.39
N THR A 195 22.05 12.50 -11.31
CA THR A 195 22.85 13.00 -10.18
C THR A 195 22.04 13.12 -8.90
N LEU A 196 20.71 13.18 -8.99
CA LEU A 196 19.79 13.21 -7.86
C LEU A 196 19.16 11.83 -7.59
N PRO A 197 18.85 11.48 -6.33
CA PRO A 197 18.23 10.21 -5.96
C PRO A 197 16.70 10.21 -6.24
N TRP A 198 16.30 10.38 -7.50
CA TRP A 198 14.90 10.38 -7.96
C TRP A 198 14.25 8.99 -7.90
N ILE A 199 13.88 8.55 -6.71
CA ILE A 199 13.25 7.25 -6.50
C ILE A 199 11.81 7.20 -7.05
N THR A 200 11.03 8.25 -6.84
CA THR A 200 9.63 8.39 -7.28
C THR A 200 9.50 8.34 -8.80
N LYS A 201 10.39 9.04 -9.51
CA LYS A 201 10.44 9.01 -10.97
C LYS A 201 10.76 7.61 -11.51
N LYS A 202 11.71 6.89 -10.88
CA LYS A 202 11.98 5.48 -11.23
C LYS A 202 10.74 4.59 -10.99
N LYS A 203 10.03 4.76 -9.87
CA LYS A 203 8.77 4.05 -9.57
C LYS A 203 7.72 4.32 -10.68
N ASN A 204 7.53 5.58 -11.08
CA ASN A 204 6.61 5.93 -12.17
C ASN A 204 7.02 5.34 -13.52
N ILE A 205 8.32 5.40 -13.88
CA ILE A 205 8.83 4.83 -15.14
C ILE A 205 8.56 3.32 -15.20
N ILE A 206 8.79 2.61 -14.09
CA ILE A 206 8.45 1.18 -13.98
C ILE A 206 6.97 0.97 -14.26
N CYS A 207 6.08 1.71 -13.60
CA CYS A 207 4.64 1.54 -13.74
C CYS A 207 4.13 1.86 -15.15
N GLU A 208 4.65 2.93 -15.76
CA GLU A 208 4.33 3.33 -17.12
C GLU A 208 4.69 2.20 -18.10
N ASN A 209 5.87 1.61 -17.92
CA ASN A 209 6.42 0.57 -18.79
C ASN A 209 5.88 -0.85 -18.50
N ALA A 210 5.12 -1.03 -17.42
CA ALA A 210 4.53 -2.31 -17.05
C ALA A 210 3.49 -2.76 -18.08
N LYS A 211 3.58 -4.00 -18.54
CA LYS A 211 2.65 -4.63 -19.48
C LYS A 211 1.36 -5.07 -18.80
N TYR A 212 1.44 -5.53 -17.55
CA TYR A 212 0.33 -6.16 -16.85
C TYR A 212 -0.30 -5.25 -15.82
N GLU A 213 -1.54 -5.59 -15.46
CA GLU A 213 -2.32 -4.84 -14.48
C GLU A 213 -1.81 -5.08 -13.06
N ASN A 214 -1.37 -6.30 -12.72
CA ASN A 214 -0.70 -6.55 -11.44
C ASN A 214 0.77 -6.13 -11.52
N LEU A 215 1.16 -5.20 -10.66
CA LEU A 215 2.52 -4.71 -10.55
C LEU A 215 3.06 -4.91 -9.13
N VAL A 216 4.33 -5.27 -9.03
CA VAL A 216 5.09 -5.19 -7.78
C VAL A 216 6.23 -4.20 -7.98
N VAL A 217 6.33 -3.17 -7.15
CA VAL A 217 7.44 -2.22 -7.14
C VAL A 217 8.22 -2.39 -5.85
N ILE A 218 9.49 -2.77 -5.98
CA ILE A 218 10.39 -3.01 -4.86
C ILE A 218 11.70 -2.25 -5.01
N HIS A 219 12.34 -2.05 -3.87
CA HIS A 219 13.73 -1.66 -3.84
C HIS A 219 14.67 -2.84 -4.11
N ASP A 220 15.93 -2.53 -4.42
CA ASP A 220 17.04 -3.44 -4.71
C ASP A 220 17.48 -4.42 -3.60
N HIS A 221 16.78 -4.47 -2.47
CA HIS A 221 17.13 -5.30 -1.32
C HIS A 221 16.01 -6.25 -0.90
N VAL A 222 14.94 -6.33 -1.69
CA VAL A 222 13.78 -7.21 -1.44
C VAL A 222 13.82 -8.40 -2.38
N SER A 223 13.51 -9.58 -1.86
CA SER A 223 13.37 -10.84 -2.60
C SER A 223 12.11 -11.57 -2.15
N PHE A 224 11.64 -12.53 -2.95
CA PHE A 224 10.40 -13.27 -2.67
C PHE A 224 10.70 -14.65 -2.12
N GLU A 225 9.91 -15.10 -1.15
CA GLU A 225 9.98 -16.48 -0.67
C GLU A 225 9.36 -17.43 -1.71
N PRO A 226 9.72 -18.73 -1.72
CA PRO A 226 9.26 -19.68 -2.74
C PRO A 226 7.75 -19.79 -2.94
N ASN A 227 6.95 -19.49 -1.90
CA ASN A 227 5.49 -19.59 -1.92
C ASN A 227 4.78 -18.23 -2.13
N TRP A 228 5.48 -17.17 -2.50
CA TRP A 228 4.90 -15.84 -2.61
C TRP A 228 3.73 -15.80 -3.59
N TYR A 229 3.86 -16.42 -4.77
CA TYR A 229 2.81 -16.42 -5.79
C TYR A 229 1.60 -17.30 -5.41
N ASP A 230 1.81 -18.43 -4.73
CA ASP A 230 0.73 -19.21 -4.14
C ASP A 230 -0.05 -18.40 -3.11
N GLY A 231 0.66 -17.59 -2.32
CA GLY A 231 0.04 -16.62 -1.42
C GLY A 231 -0.83 -15.60 -2.15
N MET A 232 -0.37 -15.09 -3.31
CA MET A 232 -1.17 -14.16 -4.13
C MET A 232 -2.41 -14.84 -4.71
N LYS A 233 -2.29 -16.08 -5.20
CA LYS A 233 -3.46 -16.87 -5.65
C LYS A 233 -4.47 -17.09 -4.53
N LYS A 234 -3.99 -17.39 -3.32
CA LYS A 234 -4.83 -17.53 -2.13
C LYS A 234 -5.50 -16.22 -1.72
N TYR A 235 -4.81 -15.09 -1.87
CA TYR A 235 -5.40 -13.78 -1.61
C TYR A 235 -6.51 -13.46 -2.62
N GLY A 236 -6.23 -13.65 -3.91
CA GLY A 236 -7.14 -13.35 -5.03
C GLY A 236 -6.70 -12.12 -5.84
N ASN A 237 -7.32 -11.92 -7.01
CA ASN A 237 -6.95 -10.83 -7.91
C ASN A 237 -7.70 -9.51 -7.67
N TYR A 238 -8.66 -9.49 -6.74
CA TYR A 238 -9.49 -8.32 -6.44
C TYR A 238 -8.84 -7.48 -5.34
N PHE A 239 -7.82 -6.70 -5.71
CA PHE A 239 -7.13 -5.76 -4.83
C PHE A 239 -6.82 -4.45 -5.56
N GLU A 240 -6.57 -3.38 -4.80
CA GLU A 240 -6.07 -2.11 -5.34
C GLU A 240 -4.58 -1.91 -5.02
N VAL A 241 -4.25 -1.97 -3.72
CA VAL A 241 -2.88 -1.86 -3.18
C VAL A 241 -2.71 -2.87 -2.06
N LEU A 242 -1.62 -3.62 -2.10
CA LEU A 242 -1.21 -4.57 -1.08
C LEU A 242 0.25 -4.34 -0.68
N THR A 243 0.55 -4.85 0.49
CA THR A 243 1.88 -5.33 0.88
C THR A 243 1.69 -6.70 1.52
N ASN A 244 2.78 -7.39 1.81
CA ASN A 244 2.73 -8.73 2.37
C ASN A 244 3.76 -8.89 3.49
N VAL A 245 3.71 -10.04 4.15
CA VAL A 245 4.65 -10.36 5.23
C VAL A 245 6.08 -10.23 4.71
N MET A 246 6.90 -9.47 5.43
CA MET A 246 8.32 -9.34 5.08
C MET A 246 9.19 -9.60 6.30
N HIS A 247 10.21 -10.44 6.10
CA HIS A 247 11.18 -10.79 7.12
C HIS A 247 12.56 -10.23 6.81
N ASP A 248 13.34 -9.98 7.85
CA ASP A 248 14.78 -9.80 7.73
C ASP A 248 15.52 -11.16 7.68
N PRO A 249 16.85 -11.19 7.49
CA PRO A 249 17.61 -12.43 7.45
C PRO A 249 17.67 -13.20 8.78
N LEU A 250 17.13 -12.64 9.87
CA LEU A 250 17.01 -13.30 11.18
C LEU A 250 15.59 -13.83 11.42
N GLY A 251 14.69 -13.75 10.42
CA GLY A 251 13.30 -14.18 10.53
C GLY A 251 12.40 -13.21 11.30
N ARG A 252 12.87 -11.99 11.57
CA ARG A 252 12.09 -10.97 12.27
C ARG A 252 11.27 -10.16 11.29
N ARG A 253 10.10 -9.71 11.71
CA ARG A 253 9.21 -8.86 10.91
C ARG A 253 9.89 -7.54 10.57
N ALA A 254 9.81 -7.13 9.29
CA ALA A 254 10.50 -5.94 8.78
C ALA A 254 9.64 -5.16 7.78
N LEU A 255 9.44 -3.85 8.02
CA LEU A 255 8.88 -2.85 7.08
C LEU A 255 7.66 -3.23 6.22
N ASP A 256 6.83 -4.16 6.68
CA ASP A 256 5.71 -4.68 5.89
C ASP A 256 4.42 -3.88 6.07
N TRP A 257 3.94 -3.74 7.30
CA TRP A 257 2.64 -3.18 7.67
C TRP A 257 2.77 -2.24 8.87
N ILE A 258 3.19 -1.02 8.57
CA ILE A 258 3.53 0.00 9.56
C ILE A 258 2.55 1.17 9.47
N THR A 259 2.30 1.84 10.59
CA THR A 259 1.57 3.10 10.64
C THR A 259 2.42 4.16 11.30
N TYR A 260 2.21 5.42 10.95
CA TYR A 260 2.74 6.56 11.72
C TYR A 260 1.78 7.07 12.79
N GLY A 261 0.54 6.58 12.81
CA GLY A 261 -0.52 6.97 13.76
C GLY A 261 -0.94 8.44 13.72
N ILE A 262 -0.26 9.26 12.91
CA ILE A 262 -0.53 10.67 12.67
C ILE A 262 -0.43 10.96 11.17
N PRO A 263 -1.23 11.91 10.65
CA PRO A 263 -1.08 12.37 9.28
C PRO A 263 0.26 13.08 9.10
N LEU A 264 0.79 13.05 7.88
CA LEU A 264 1.96 13.85 7.48
C LEU A 264 1.70 15.33 7.80
N ARG A 265 2.54 15.93 8.65
CA ARG A 265 2.53 17.38 8.84
C ARG A 265 3.47 18.02 7.82
N PRO A 266 3.02 19.00 7.00
CA PRO A 266 3.79 19.57 5.89
C PRO A 266 5.14 20.22 6.27
N PHE A 267 5.42 20.42 7.57
CA PHE A 267 6.63 21.09 8.05
C PHE A 267 7.51 20.23 8.96
N SER A 268 7.25 18.92 9.06
CA SER A 268 8.17 18.04 9.78
C SER A 268 9.41 17.78 8.92
N LYS A 269 10.47 18.57 9.11
CA LYS A 269 11.83 18.31 8.57
C LYS A 269 12.43 16.96 9.02
N TYR A 270 11.71 16.21 9.86
CA TYR A 270 12.16 14.95 10.45
C TYR A 270 11.01 13.91 10.42
N PRO A 271 10.88 13.10 9.37
CA PRO A 271 9.90 12.00 9.32
C PRO A 271 10.14 10.91 10.39
N PHE A 272 11.28 10.98 11.11
CA PHE A 272 11.66 10.07 12.18
C PHE A 272 11.32 10.57 13.59
N THR A 273 10.36 11.49 13.75
CA THR A 273 9.82 11.82 15.09
C THR A 273 8.94 10.67 15.60
N GLY A 274 9.56 9.54 15.95
CA GLY A 274 9.20 8.66 17.06
C GLY A 274 7.80 8.02 17.15
N ALA A 275 6.92 8.13 16.15
CA ALA A 275 5.55 7.60 16.22
C ALA A 275 5.24 6.44 15.24
N GLY A 276 6.17 6.10 14.35
CA GLY A 276 6.03 4.97 13.43
C GLY A 276 6.14 3.63 14.14
N GLY A 277 5.17 2.72 13.94
CA GLY A 277 5.18 1.39 14.53
C GLY A 277 4.47 0.34 13.68
N SER A 278 4.81 -0.93 13.93
CA SER A 278 4.15 -2.07 13.29
C SER A 278 2.70 -2.18 13.75
N LEU A 279 1.78 -2.31 12.79
CA LEU A 279 0.40 -2.67 13.06
C LEU A 279 0.29 -4.20 13.20
N ASP A 280 -0.59 -4.67 14.07
CA ASP A 280 -1.12 -6.04 13.93
C ASP A 280 -1.67 -6.22 12.50
N TYR A 281 -1.42 -7.38 11.87
CA TYR A 281 -1.82 -7.59 10.47
C TYR A 281 -3.34 -7.56 10.27
N ALA A 282 -4.10 -7.97 11.28
CA ALA A 282 -5.56 -7.86 11.29
C ALA A 282 -6.01 -6.42 11.53
N ASP A 283 -5.14 -5.52 11.96
CA ASP A 283 -5.46 -4.11 12.15
C ASP A 283 -5.24 -3.26 10.89
N TRP A 284 -5.85 -2.08 10.89
CA TRP A 284 -5.76 -1.11 9.79
C TRP A 284 -5.77 0.31 10.33
N ASP A 285 -5.04 1.20 9.68
CA ASP A 285 -5.02 2.62 9.99
C ASP A 285 -5.04 3.45 8.72
N ARG A 286 -5.65 4.64 8.78
CA ARG A 286 -5.66 5.57 7.66
C ARG A 286 -4.29 6.10 7.27
N ASN A 287 -3.30 6.02 8.17
CA ASN A 287 -1.91 6.45 7.95
C ASN A 287 -0.97 5.24 7.86
N VAL A 288 -1.46 4.08 7.41
CA VAL A 288 -0.59 2.96 7.04
C VAL A 288 0.41 3.44 5.98
N ASN A 289 1.64 2.98 6.04
CA ASN A 289 2.68 3.33 5.08
C ASN A 289 3.09 2.12 4.25
N ILE A 290 2.95 2.24 2.93
CA ILE A 290 3.43 1.27 1.95
C ILE A 290 4.84 1.66 1.52
N ALA A 291 5.84 1.03 2.13
CA ALA A 291 7.25 1.40 1.97
C ALA A 291 8.00 0.52 0.96
N ALA A 292 8.82 -0.42 1.45
CA ALA A 292 9.83 -1.10 0.66
C ALA A 292 9.28 -2.06 -0.42
N LEU A 293 8.04 -2.50 -0.27
CA LEU A 293 7.33 -3.38 -1.19
C LEU A 293 5.92 -2.83 -1.39
N CYS A 294 5.59 -2.51 -2.64
CA CYS A 294 4.27 -2.05 -3.05
C CYS A 294 3.73 -2.99 -4.14
N ILE A 295 2.69 -3.74 -3.82
CA ILE A 295 1.91 -4.49 -4.81
C ILE A 295 0.73 -3.60 -5.18
N ILE A 296 0.59 -3.25 -6.45
CA ILE A 296 -0.37 -2.24 -6.90
C ILE A 296 -0.95 -2.59 -8.27
N LYS A 297 -2.19 -2.22 -8.51
CA LYS A 297 -2.78 -2.29 -9.85
C LYS A 297 -2.31 -1.12 -10.72
N LYS A 298 -1.97 -1.36 -11.98
CA LYS A 298 -1.53 -0.29 -12.90
C LYS A 298 -2.58 0.81 -13.06
N SER A 299 -3.86 0.47 -13.11
CA SER A 299 -4.99 1.42 -13.11
C SER A 299 -5.07 2.26 -11.84
N VAL A 300 -4.69 1.71 -10.69
CA VAL A 300 -4.61 2.43 -9.42
C VAL A 300 -3.45 3.43 -9.46
N TRP A 301 -2.26 3.01 -9.92
CA TRP A 301 -1.14 3.93 -10.12
C TRP A 301 -1.47 5.07 -11.09
N LYS A 302 -2.18 4.81 -12.20
CA LYS A 302 -2.59 5.87 -13.14
C LYS A 302 -3.45 6.96 -12.49
N ARG A 303 -4.27 6.59 -11.51
CA ARG A 303 -5.09 7.55 -10.73
C ARG A 303 -4.28 8.25 -9.64
N CYS A 304 -3.24 7.60 -9.14
CA CYS A 304 -2.45 8.04 -7.99
C CYS A 304 -0.95 7.71 -8.22
N PRO A 305 -0.26 8.47 -9.09
CA PRO A 305 1.16 8.26 -9.37
C PRO A 305 2.04 8.77 -8.22
N TRP A 306 3.27 8.29 -8.12
CA TRP A 306 4.24 8.84 -7.16
C TRP A 306 4.57 10.29 -7.49
N ASP A 307 4.67 11.14 -6.46
CA ASP A 307 5.01 12.55 -6.60
C ASP A 307 6.49 12.73 -6.96
N GLU A 308 6.79 13.05 -8.22
CA GLU A 308 8.18 13.17 -8.73
C GLU A 308 8.97 14.35 -8.14
N ARG A 309 8.31 15.24 -7.39
CA ARG A 309 8.98 16.32 -6.64
C ARG A 309 9.75 15.80 -5.43
N LEU A 310 9.41 14.59 -4.96
CA LEU A 310 10.04 13.96 -3.79
C LEU A 310 11.17 13.03 -4.21
N LEU A 311 12.33 13.21 -3.60
CA LEU A 311 13.50 12.36 -3.72
C LEU A 311 13.47 11.23 -2.68
N LEU A 312 14.41 10.29 -2.78
CA LEU A 312 14.64 9.30 -1.73
C LEU A 312 14.85 9.99 -0.38
N TRP A 313 14.23 9.44 0.68
CA TRP A 313 14.26 9.97 2.05
C TRP A 313 13.44 11.25 2.29
N GLN A 314 12.58 11.65 1.34
CA GLN A 314 11.72 12.83 1.48
C GLN A 314 10.26 12.45 1.81
N ALA A 315 10.06 11.37 2.56
CA ALA A 315 8.76 10.86 2.99
C ALA A 315 7.82 10.51 1.80
N GLU A 316 8.41 10.06 0.70
CA GLU A 316 7.71 9.69 -0.53
C GLU A 316 6.69 8.56 -0.32
N ASP A 317 7.04 7.58 0.51
CA ASP A 317 6.17 6.44 0.82
C ASP A 317 4.97 6.87 1.68
N MET A 318 5.20 7.81 2.62
CA MET A 318 4.12 8.39 3.41
C MET A 318 3.19 9.23 2.54
N LYS A 319 3.74 9.99 1.59
CA LYS A 319 2.98 10.84 0.67
C LYS A 319 2.05 9.99 -0.19
N ILE A 320 2.57 8.96 -0.86
CA ILE A 320 1.75 8.09 -1.71
C ILE A 320 0.68 7.35 -0.90
N SER A 321 0.99 6.94 0.34
CA SER A 321 0.02 6.27 1.21
C SER A 321 -1.12 7.21 1.64
N GLY A 322 -0.80 8.48 1.91
CA GLY A 322 -1.80 9.53 2.11
C GLY A 322 -2.65 9.76 0.87
N ASP A 323 -2.03 9.82 -0.30
CA ASP A 323 -2.72 10.02 -1.58
C ASP A 323 -3.68 8.86 -1.91
N PHE A 324 -3.32 7.62 -1.56
CA PHE A 324 -4.23 6.48 -1.65
C PHE A 324 -5.48 6.72 -0.81
N TYR A 325 -5.31 7.08 0.46
CA TYR A 325 -6.44 7.36 1.35
C TYR A 325 -7.31 8.51 0.82
N GLU A 326 -6.71 9.61 0.39
CA GLU A 326 -7.43 10.77 -0.16
C GLU A 326 -8.15 10.46 -1.48
N SER A 327 -7.66 9.49 -2.25
CA SER A 327 -8.25 9.04 -3.51
C SER A 327 -9.25 7.89 -3.37
N GLY A 328 -9.60 7.50 -2.13
CA GLY A 328 -10.53 6.40 -1.88
C GLY A 328 -9.97 5.01 -2.17
N ILE A 329 -8.64 4.89 -2.28
CA ILE A 329 -7.94 3.60 -2.38
C ILE A 329 -7.69 3.10 -0.96
N VAL A 330 -7.92 1.81 -0.73
CA VAL A 330 -7.76 1.20 0.59
C VAL A 330 -6.63 0.19 0.54
N PRO A 331 -5.41 0.56 0.96
CA PRO A 331 -4.33 -0.42 1.10
C PRO A 331 -4.72 -1.53 2.07
N ARG A 332 -4.41 -2.78 1.71
CA ARG A 332 -4.68 -3.99 2.51
C ARG A 332 -3.39 -4.78 2.73
N PHE A 333 -3.46 -5.73 3.65
CA PHE A 333 -2.35 -6.64 3.93
C PHE A 333 -2.64 -8.03 3.38
N ASN A 334 -1.67 -8.63 2.69
CA ASN A 334 -1.71 -10.03 2.29
C ASN A 334 -0.90 -10.89 3.28
N PRO A 335 -1.56 -11.68 4.14
CA PRO A 335 -0.87 -12.54 5.12
C PRO A 335 -0.37 -13.86 4.53
N HIS A 336 -0.64 -14.14 3.25
CA HIS A 336 -0.34 -15.43 2.63
C HIS A 336 0.96 -15.42 1.82
N SER A 337 1.41 -14.24 1.38
CA SER A 337 2.64 -14.06 0.63
C SER A 337 3.78 -13.62 1.53
N ASN A 338 4.97 -14.15 1.29
CA ASN A 338 6.15 -13.85 2.10
C ASN A 338 7.28 -13.31 1.23
N SER A 339 7.98 -12.33 1.77
CA SER A 339 9.15 -11.71 1.17
C SER A 339 10.26 -11.58 2.21
N MET A 340 11.48 -11.38 1.74
CA MET A 340 12.64 -11.15 2.58
C MET A 340 13.35 -9.87 2.14
N THR A 341 13.73 -9.05 3.12
CA THR A 341 14.71 -7.98 2.95
C THR A 341 16.08 -8.47 3.39
N ILE A 342 17.14 -8.06 2.70
CA ILE A 342 18.51 -8.38 3.15
C ILE A 342 19.03 -7.48 4.26
N LYS A 343 18.30 -6.39 4.58
CA LYS A 343 18.71 -5.43 5.60
C LYS A 343 18.31 -5.93 6.98
N LYS A 344 19.31 -6.41 7.73
CA LYS A 344 19.16 -6.91 9.12
C LYS A 344 18.73 -5.79 10.07
N GLU A 345 19.07 -4.54 9.79
CA GLU A 345 18.71 -3.40 10.63
C GLU A 345 17.22 -3.03 10.61
N TRP A 346 16.41 -3.70 9.78
CA TRP A 346 14.99 -3.39 9.60
C TRP A 346 14.04 -4.36 10.31
N GLY A 347 14.57 -5.44 10.88
CA GLY A 347 13.82 -6.34 11.74
C GLY A 347 13.52 -5.72 13.11
N ASP A 348 12.28 -5.90 13.57
CA ASP A 348 11.68 -5.36 14.81
C ASP A 348 11.62 -3.83 14.87
N TYR A 349 10.46 -3.27 14.49
CA TYR A 349 10.13 -1.88 14.80
C TYR A 349 10.09 -1.65 16.32
N ILE A 350 10.61 -0.49 16.72
CA ILE A 350 10.67 -0.09 18.14
C ILE A 350 9.27 0.01 18.75
N LEU A 351 8.27 0.42 17.96
CA LEU A 351 6.88 0.52 18.36
C LEU A 351 6.03 -0.54 17.66
N ASN A 352 5.16 -1.20 18.42
CA ASN A 352 4.12 -2.09 17.91
C ASN A 352 2.77 -1.57 18.39
N TYR A 353 1.71 -1.68 17.60
CA TYR A 353 0.36 -1.29 17.98
C TYR A 353 -0.51 -2.52 18.23
N LYS A 354 -1.19 -2.57 19.38
CA LYS A 354 -2.19 -3.60 19.68
C LYS A 354 -3.43 -3.42 18.81
N PHE A 355 -3.97 -4.52 18.30
CA PHE A 355 -5.24 -4.52 17.56
C PHE A 355 -6.37 -3.77 18.28
N ASN A 356 -7.12 -2.96 17.54
CA ASN A 356 -8.34 -2.31 18.04
C ASN A 356 -9.36 -2.09 16.90
N LYS A 357 -10.54 -2.69 17.01
CA LYS A 357 -11.59 -2.62 15.97
C LYS A 357 -12.29 -1.27 15.81
N TYR A 358 -12.17 -0.35 16.76
CA TYR A 358 -12.90 0.92 16.78
C TYR A 358 -12.02 2.12 16.41
N LYS A 359 -10.72 2.06 16.69
CA LYS A 359 -9.76 3.14 16.46
C LYS A 359 -8.36 2.58 16.32
N LEU A 360 -7.36 3.42 16.06
CA LEU A 360 -5.98 2.96 16.10
C LEU A 360 -5.64 2.33 17.46
N GLY A 361 -4.90 1.24 17.42
CA GLY A 361 -4.33 0.56 18.58
C GLY A 361 -3.59 1.47 19.54
N ARG A 362 -3.26 0.96 20.73
CA ARG A 362 -2.26 1.58 21.61
C ARG A 362 -0.89 1.00 21.29
N ALA A 363 0.15 1.84 21.29
CA ALA A 363 1.53 1.39 21.15
C ALA A 363 1.97 0.56 22.37
N THR A 364 2.73 -0.53 22.16
CA THR A 364 2.97 -1.61 23.13
C THR A 364 4.41 -2.11 23.28
N SER A 365 5.44 -1.37 22.85
CA SER A 365 6.87 -1.79 23.00
C SER A 365 7.78 -0.61 23.44
N PRO A 366 8.99 -0.84 24.06
CA PRO A 366 9.17 -0.91 25.53
C PRO A 366 9.97 0.26 26.16
N SER A 367 10.08 0.19 27.51
CA SER A 367 10.59 1.11 28.55
C SER A 367 11.66 2.17 28.22
N LEU A 368 11.65 3.23 29.06
CA LEU A 368 12.50 4.43 29.06
C LEU A 368 13.96 4.23 28.56
N LYS A 369 14.60 3.08 28.78
CA LYS A 369 15.96 2.72 28.31
C LYS A 369 16.12 2.68 26.78
N ILE A 370 15.13 2.20 26.03
CA ILE A 370 15.21 2.13 24.55
C ILE A 370 14.94 3.50 23.96
N LEU A 371 13.98 4.24 24.54
CA LEU A 371 13.71 5.63 24.22
C LEU A 371 14.95 6.51 24.47
N LEU A 372 15.62 6.33 25.62
CA LEU A 372 16.89 6.97 25.97
C LEU A 372 17.99 6.62 24.98
N THR A 373 18.09 5.38 24.52
CA THR A 373 19.11 4.97 23.53
C THR A 373 18.87 5.65 22.18
N PHE A 374 17.62 5.74 21.74
CA PHE A 374 17.23 6.42 20.51
C PHE A 374 17.41 7.95 20.62
N TYR A 375 17.01 8.54 21.75
CA TYR A 375 17.25 9.96 22.06
C TYR A 375 18.73 10.28 22.16
N MET A 376 19.54 9.43 22.81
CA MET A 376 20.99 9.61 22.92
C MET A 376 21.68 9.45 21.57
N LYS A 377 21.27 8.48 20.72
CA LYS A 377 21.77 8.37 19.35
C LYS A 377 21.42 9.61 18.52
N ASN A 378 20.18 10.09 18.58
CA ASN A 378 19.77 11.30 17.87
C ASN A 378 20.38 12.58 18.45
N PHE A 379 20.58 12.65 19.76
CA PHE A 379 21.24 13.77 20.42
C PHE A 379 22.72 13.82 20.08
N ILE A 380 23.43 12.68 20.08
CA ILE A 380 24.82 12.59 19.63
C ILE A 380 24.92 12.92 18.13
N TYR A 381 24.00 12.41 17.31
CA TYR A 381 23.90 12.70 15.88
C TYR A 381 23.70 14.20 15.60
N ASN A 382 22.75 14.84 16.29
CA ASN A 382 22.43 16.27 16.13
C ASN A 382 23.48 17.20 16.76
N ARG A 383 24.13 16.79 17.86
CA ARG A 383 25.09 17.64 18.60
C ARG A 383 26.51 17.55 18.07
N PHE A 384 26.92 16.40 17.54
CA PHE A 384 28.29 16.18 17.08
C PHE A 384 28.42 16.05 15.56
N GLY A 385 27.32 16.08 14.80
CA GLY A 385 27.36 16.01 13.33
C GLY A 385 28.08 14.77 12.79
N VAL A 386 28.19 13.71 13.61
CA VAL A 386 28.91 12.50 13.25
C VAL A 386 28.03 11.72 12.28
N TYR A 387 28.21 11.99 10.99
CA TYR A 387 28.07 10.95 10.00
C TYR A 387 28.91 9.78 10.49
N LEU A 388 28.27 8.71 10.98
CA LEU A 388 28.90 7.41 10.95
C LEU A 388 29.22 7.16 9.49
N LYS A 389 30.49 7.42 9.14
CA LYS A 389 31.14 6.94 7.94
C LYS A 389 30.79 5.46 7.84
N ARG A 390 29.76 5.10 7.05
CA ARG A 390 29.94 3.95 6.17
C ARG A 390 31.15 4.35 5.33
N PRO A 391 32.29 3.66 5.41
CA PRO A 391 33.52 4.08 4.74
C PRO A 391 33.37 4.28 3.22
N ASP A 392 32.25 3.84 2.66
CA ASP A 392 32.06 3.70 1.23
C ASP A 392 31.14 4.81 0.66
N ALA A 393 30.14 5.29 1.41
CA ALA A 393 29.15 6.25 0.90
C ALA A 393 29.52 7.73 1.12
N HIS A 394 30.32 8.03 2.15
CA HIS A 394 30.65 9.42 2.49
C HIS A 394 31.81 9.98 1.65
N ASN A 395 32.74 9.12 1.21
CA ASN A 395 33.85 9.50 0.34
C ASN A 395 33.39 9.79 -1.11
N GLU A 396 32.30 9.15 -1.57
CA GLU A 396 31.68 9.43 -2.87
C GLU A 396 30.90 10.75 -2.88
N MET A 397 30.21 11.07 -1.77
CA MET A 397 29.52 12.35 -1.63
C MET A 397 30.50 13.54 -1.63
N GLN A 398 31.63 13.47 -0.91
CA GLN A 398 32.55 14.61 -0.88
C GLN A 398 33.37 14.80 -2.17
N ARG A 399 33.63 13.74 -2.94
CA ARG A 399 34.32 13.88 -4.25
C ARG A 399 33.43 14.47 -5.34
N THR A 400 32.12 14.25 -5.27
CA THR A 400 31.18 14.70 -6.31
C THR A 400 30.69 16.13 -6.08
N PHE A 401 30.73 16.64 -4.84
CA PHE A 401 30.09 17.91 -4.47
C PHE A 401 31.03 19.12 -4.31
N LEU A 402 32.35 19.01 -4.54
CA LEU A 402 33.27 20.17 -4.35
C LEU A 402 34.31 20.46 -5.45
N VAL A 403 34.36 19.73 -6.57
CA VAL A 403 35.24 20.12 -7.70
C VAL A 403 34.53 19.74 -9.02
N PRO A 404 34.18 20.68 -9.94
CA PRO A 404 34.78 22.00 -10.18
C PRO A 404 33.75 23.15 -10.21
N MET A 405 33.56 23.85 -9.09
CA MET A 405 33.09 25.26 -9.11
C MET A 405 34.24 26.24 -8.87
N ILE A 406 35.48 25.79 -9.07
CA ILE A 406 36.71 26.60 -9.05
C ILE A 406 37.61 26.15 -10.21
N SER A 407 37.23 26.45 -11.45
CA SER A 407 38.19 26.53 -12.57
C SER A 407 37.77 27.38 -13.77
N LYS A 408 36.65 28.13 -13.72
CA LYS A 408 36.22 29.03 -14.81
C LYS A 408 36.05 30.50 -14.43
N ARG A 409 36.80 30.99 -13.44
CA ARG A 409 36.99 32.43 -13.22
C ARG A 409 38.43 32.74 -12.77
N THR A 410 39.37 32.65 -13.70
CA THR A 410 40.58 33.47 -13.74
C THR A 410 41.33 33.19 -15.04
N LYS A 411 41.08 34.03 -16.06
CA LYS A 411 42.09 34.48 -17.04
C LYS A 411 41.41 35.43 -18.04
N THR A 412 41.29 36.68 -17.65
CA THR A 412 41.44 37.84 -18.54
C THR A 412 41.77 39.06 -17.68
N ASN A 413 42.86 39.72 -18.06
CA ASN A 413 43.30 41.08 -17.71
C ASN A 413 44.14 41.27 -16.44
N LYS A 414 45.45 41.08 -16.60
CA LYS A 414 46.44 42.11 -16.25
C LYS A 414 46.98 42.69 -17.55
N GLY A 415 46.95 44.01 -17.66
CA GLY A 415 47.35 44.75 -18.87
C GLY A 415 48.85 44.79 -19.12
N ASN A 416 49.17 45.06 -20.37
CA ASN A 416 49.98 46.19 -20.82
C ASN A 416 49.35 46.71 -22.11
#